data_AF-A0A8T6PYE3-F1
#
_entry.id   AF-A0A8T6PYE3-F1
#
_cell.length_a   1.000
_cell.length_b   1.000
_cell.length_c   1.000
_cell.angle_alpha   90.00
_cell.angle_beta   90.00
_cell.angle_gamma   90.00
#
_symmetry.space_group_name_H-M   'P 1'
#
loop_
_entity.id
_entity.type
_entity.pdbx_description
1 polymer ?
#
loop_
_entity_poly.entity_id
_entity_poly.type
_entity_poly.pdbx_seq_one_letter_code
_entity_poly.pdbx_strand_id
1 'polypeptide(L)'
;HLVASGTTTWHDYAALVFEEARKAGIPLALNKLNAVPTTAYPTPARRPHNSRLNTEKFQQNFALVLPDWQVGVKRMLNELFTTTAI
;
A
#
# COMPACT_ATOMS: atom_id res chain seq x y z
N HIS A 1 11.70 2.78 14.84
CA HIS A 1 10.95 2.12 13.76
C HIS A 1 11.52 2.56 12.42
N LEU A 2 11.37 1.72 11.39
CA LEU A 2 11.80 2.01 10.03
C LEU A 2 10.71 1.48 9.08
N VAL A 3 9.88 2.39 8.57
CA VAL A 3 8.80 2.13 7.61
C VAL A 3 8.70 3.33 6.67
N ALA A 4 8.07 3.18 5.50
CA ALA A 4 7.76 4.31 4.63
C ALA A 4 6.90 5.37 5.35
N SER A 5 6.95 6.62 4.89
CA SER A 5 6.13 7.70 5.44
C SER A 5 4.67 7.60 5.00
N GLY A 6 3.83 8.41 5.65
CA GLY A 6 2.39 8.39 5.46
C GLY A 6 1.71 7.21 6.14
N THR A 7 0.39 7.16 6.04
CA THR A 7 -0.42 6.05 6.56
C THR A 7 -1.59 5.80 5.60
N THR A 8 -2.09 4.58 5.55
CA THR A 8 -3.22 4.20 4.69
C THR A 8 -4.02 3.08 5.34
N THR A 9 -5.18 2.74 4.76
CA THR A 9 -5.96 1.55 5.08
C THR A 9 -5.73 0.45 4.04
N TRP A 10 -6.07 -0.80 4.36
CA TRP A 10 -6.02 -1.89 3.37
C TRP A 10 -6.90 -1.61 2.15
N HIS A 11 -8.04 -0.95 2.36
CA HIS A 11 -8.94 -0.57 1.28
C HIS A 11 -8.29 0.46 0.35
N ASP A 12 -7.73 1.54 0.89
CA ASP A 12 -7.14 2.60 0.07
C ASP A 12 -5.83 2.15 -0.60
N TYR A 13 -5.09 1.25 0.06
CA TYR A 13 -3.96 0.56 -0.55
C TYR A 13 -4.39 -0.25 -1.78
N ALA A 14 -5.46 -1.06 -1.67
CA ALA A 14 -5.99 -1.83 -2.79
C ALA A 14 -6.56 -0.92 -3.89
N ALA A 15 -7.25 0.17 -3.52
CA ALA A 15 -7.76 1.17 -4.45
C ALA A 15 -6.63 1.75 -5.31
N LEU A 16 -5.50 2.13 -4.69
CA LEU A 16 -4.31 2.58 -5.42
C LEU A 16 -3.81 1.52 -6.40
N VAL A 17 -3.69 0.26 -5.96
CA VAL A 17 -3.22 -0.84 -6.83
C VAL A 17 -4.13 -1.00 -8.05
N PHE A 18 -5.45 -1.02 -7.87
CA PHE A 18 -6.40 -1.12 -8.99
C PHE A 18 -6.38 0.11 -9.88
N GLU A 19 -6.17 1.31 -9.33
CA GLU A 19 -6.02 2.53 -10.12
C GLU A 19 -4.78 2.46 -11.01
N GLU A 20 -3.63 2.07 -10.47
CA GLU A 20 -2.38 1.96 -11.23
C GLU A 20 -2.45 0.83 -12.27
N ALA A 21 -3.10 -0.30 -11.98
CA ALA A 21 -3.34 -1.36 -12.95
C ALA A 21 -4.21 -0.89 -14.13
N ARG A 22 -5.26 -0.11 -13.86
CA ARG A 22 -6.09 0.50 -14.93
C ARG A 22 -5.29 1.51 -15.76
N LYS A 23 -4.45 2.33 -15.12
CA LYS A 23 -3.56 3.28 -15.84
C LYS A 23 -2.57 2.56 -16.75
N ALA A 24 -2.11 1.38 -16.34
CA ALA A 24 -1.26 0.51 -17.15
C ALA A 24 -2.00 -0.27 -18.24
N GLY A 25 -3.32 -0.08 -18.40
CA GLY A 25 -4.12 -0.76 -19.42
C GLY A 25 -4.45 -2.22 -19.11
N ILE A 26 -4.27 -2.67 -17.86
CA ILE A 26 -4.59 -4.05 -17.47
C ILE A 26 -6.11 -4.21 -17.39
N PRO A 27 -6.70 -5.18 -18.11
CA PRO A 27 -8.13 -5.44 -18.02
C PRO A 27 -8.46 -6.03 -16.64
N LEU A 28 -9.35 -5.35 -15.92
CA LEU A 28 -9.85 -5.80 -14.63
C LEU A 28 -11.35 -6.11 -14.74
N ALA A 29 -11.77 -7.30 -14.29
CA ALA A 29 -13.18 -7.62 -14.11
C ALA A 29 -13.82 -6.88 -12.91
N LEU A 30 -13.02 -6.11 -12.16
CA LEU A 30 -13.45 -5.39 -10.98
C LEU A 30 -14.28 -4.14 -11.35
N ASN A 31 -15.59 -4.24 -11.11
CA ASN A 31 -16.52 -3.14 -11.36
C ASN A 31 -16.79 -2.25 -10.13
N LYS A 32 -16.75 -2.83 -8.92
CA LYS A 32 -17.04 -2.12 -7.67
C LYS A 32 -16.07 -2.55 -6.58
N LEU A 33 -15.49 -1.57 -5.88
CA LEU A 33 -14.68 -1.78 -4.68
C LEU A 33 -15.48 -1.27 -3.47
N ASN A 34 -15.72 -2.13 -2.48
CA ASN A 34 -16.46 -1.78 -1.26
C ASN A 34 -15.52 -1.88 -0.05
N ALA A 35 -15.54 -0.85 0.80
CA ALA A 35 -14.89 -0.91 2.11
C ALA A 35 -15.65 -1.83 3.07
N VAL A 36 -14.96 -2.39 4.05
CA VAL A 36 -15.54 -3.28 5.05
C VAL A 36 -14.90 -3.05 6.42
N PRO A 37 -15.65 -3.11 7.53
CA PRO A 37 -15.08 -3.11 8.87
C PRO A 37 -14.37 -4.45 9.16
N THR A 38 -13.36 -4.40 10.04
CA THR A 38 -12.60 -5.59 10.47
C THR A 38 -13.50 -6.69 11.08
N THR A 39 -14.62 -6.30 11.68
CA THR A 39 -15.56 -7.22 12.33
C THR A 39 -16.32 -8.13 11.36
N ALA A 40 -16.42 -7.77 10.08
CA ALA A 40 -17.11 -8.58 9.08
C ALA A 40 -16.33 -9.84 8.68
N TYR A 41 -15.01 -9.84 8.89
CA TYR A 41 -14.11 -10.95 8.55
C TYR A 41 -13.18 -11.27 9.72
N PRO A 42 -13.63 -12.08 10.70
CA PRO A 42 -12.84 -12.41 11.88
C PRO A 42 -11.63 -13.27 11.53
N THR A 43 -10.48 -12.95 12.13
CA THR A 43 -9.23 -13.70 12.00
C THR A 43 -8.85 -14.37 13.32
N PRO A 44 -8.24 -15.58 13.33
CA PRO A 44 -7.90 -16.28 14.57
C PRO A 44 -7.03 -15.46 15.53
N ALA A 45 -6.05 -14.73 15.00
CA ALA A 45 -5.26 -13.78 15.75
C ALA A 45 -5.83 -12.37 15.61
N ARG A 46 -5.98 -11.65 16.72
CA ARG A 46 -6.48 -10.27 16.74
C ARG A 46 -5.53 -9.33 15.99
N ARG A 47 -6.05 -8.61 15.01
CA ARG A 47 -5.31 -7.56 14.29
C ARG A 47 -5.39 -6.22 15.05
N PRO A 48 -4.28 -5.49 15.20
CA PRO A 48 -4.30 -4.14 15.75
C PRO A 48 -5.11 -3.19 14.86
N HIS A 49 -5.84 -2.26 15.47
CA HIS A 49 -6.55 -1.20 14.73
C HIS A 49 -5.63 -0.04 14.35
N ASN A 50 -4.50 0.11 15.06
CA ASN A 50 -3.52 1.14 14.81
C ASN A 50 -2.14 0.49 14.65
N SER A 51 -1.67 0.47 13.40
CA SER A 51 -0.32 -0.01 13.04
C SER A 51 0.61 1.14 12.64
N ARG A 52 0.25 2.40 12.94
CA ARG A 52 1.08 3.58 12.63
C ARG A 52 2.33 3.57 13.51
N LEU A 53 3.48 3.87 12.91
CA LEU A 53 4.77 3.91 13.59
C LEU A 53 5.44 5.27 13.38
N ASN A 54 5.92 5.90 14.46
CA ASN A 54 6.77 7.09 14.36
C ASN A 54 8.22 6.67 14.00
N THR A 55 8.78 7.29 12.97
CA THR A 55 10.12 7.04 12.42
C THR A 55 11.12 8.18 12.64
N GLU A 56 10.77 9.24 13.37
CA GLU A 56 11.62 10.43 13.64
C GLU A 56 13.00 10.05 14.16
N LYS A 57 13.06 9.12 15.13
CA LYS A 57 14.33 8.63 15.70
C LYS A 57 15.28 8.07 14.62
N PHE A 58 14.75 7.34 13.64
CA PHE A 58 15.59 6.79 12.57
C PHE A 58 16.08 7.90 11.64
N GLN A 59 15.17 8.78 11.20
CA GLN A 59 15.50 9.86 10.28
C GLN A 59 16.56 10.80 10.87
N GLN A 60 16.45 11.15 12.15
CA GLN A 60 17.41 12.00 12.85
C GLN A 60 18.76 11.32 13.03
N ASN A 61 18.78 10.07 13.51
CA ASN A 61 20.03 9.38 13.82
C ASN A 61 20.86 9.04 12.58
N PHE A 62 20.22 8.79 11.44
CA PHE A 62 20.89 8.36 10.21
C PHE A 62 20.94 9.45 9.14
N ALA A 63 20.32 10.63 9.37
CA ALA A 63 20.19 11.70 8.38
C ALA A 63 19.59 11.22 7.04
N LEU A 64 18.63 10.28 7.12
CA LEU A 64 17.95 9.69 5.96
C LEU A 64 16.49 10.11 5.90
N VAL A 65 15.98 10.31 4.69
CA VAL A 65 14.56 10.55 4.42
C VAL A 65 13.87 9.22 4.13
N LEU A 66 12.66 9.05 4.67
CA LEU A 66 11.81 7.90 4.37
C LEU A 66 10.67 8.38 3.45
N PRO A 67 10.64 7.97 2.16
CA PRO A 67 9.63 8.42 1.22
C PRO A 67 8.22 7.93 1.55
N ASP A 68 7.22 8.59 0.97
CA ASP A 68 5.81 8.19 1.08
C ASP A 68 5.59 6.79 0.51
N TRP A 69 4.74 6.01 1.20
CA TRP A 69 4.50 4.60 0.88
C TRP A 69 4.06 4.38 -0.58
N GLN A 70 3.32 5.32 -1.16
CA GLN A 70 2.85 5.24 -2.55
C GLN A 70 4.01 5.19 -3.55
N VAL A 71 5.15 5.82 -3.25
CA VAL A 71 6.31 5.85 -4.16
C VAL A 71 6.85 4.43 -4.37
N GLY A 72 7.06 3.69 -3.28
CA GLY A 72 7.56 2.32 -3.34
C GLY A 72 6.57 1.37 -4.04
N VAL A 73 5.28 1.51 -3.73
CA VAL A 73 4.23 0.67 -4.34
C VAL A 73 4.14 0.92 -5.84
N LYS A 74 4.01 2.19 -6.27
CA LYS A 74 3.91 2.53 -7.69
C LYS A 74 5.12 2.08 -8.47
N ARG A 75 6.32 2.21 -7.90
CA ARG A 75 7.55 1.71 -8.51
C ARG A 75 7.46 0.20 -8.78
N MET A 76 7.14 -0.60 -7.75
CA MET A 76 7.04 -2.05 -7.89
C MET A 76 5.95 -2.46 -8.90
N LEU A 77 4.78 -1.80 -8.85
CA LEU A 77 3.70 -2.04 -9.81
C LEU A 77 4.14 -1.72 -11.24
N ASN A 78 4.85 -0.62 -11.45
CA ASN A 78 5.37 -0.26 -12.78
C ASN A 78 6.36 -1.32 -13.31
N GLU A 79 7.28 -1.80 -12.46
CA GLU A 79 8.19 -2.89 -12.80
C GLU A 79 7.41 -4.17 -13.17
N LEU A 80 6.36 -4.51 -12.40
CA LEU A 80 5.49 -5.66 -12.67
C LEU A 80 4.76 -5.54 -14.02
N PHE A 81 4.16 -4.38 -14.30
CA PHE A 81 3.35 -4.16 -15.51
C PHE A 81 4.20 -4.04 -16.78
N THR A 82 5.46 -3.61 -16.64
CA THR A 82 6.40 -3.52 -17.76
C THR A 82 6.96 -4.90 -18.15
N THR A 83 6.84 -5.92 -17.29
CA THR A 83 7.40 -7.27 -17.52
C THR A 83 6.53 -8.13 -18.45
N THR A 84 5.93 -7.56 -19.50
CA THR A 84 5.22 -8.34 -20.54
C THR A 84 5.65 -7.92 -21.93
N ALA A 85 6.80 -8.45 -22.35
CA ALA A 85 7.18 -8.71 -23.73
C ALA A 85 8.24 -9.83 -23.74
N ILE A 86 7.81 -11.07 -23.47
CA ILE A 86 8.46 -12.31 -23.95
C ILE A 86 7.35 -13.25 -24.40
#